data_AF-A0A951TNV0-F1
#
_entry.id   AF-A0A951TNV0-F1
#
_cell.length_a   1.000
_cell.length_b   1.000
_cell.length_c   1.000
_cell.angle_alpha   90.00
_cell.angle_beta   90.00
_cell.angle_gamma   90.00
#
_symmetry.space_group_name_H-M   'P 1'
#
loop_
_entity.id
_entity.type
_entity.pdbx_description
1 polymer ?
#
loop_
_entity_poly.entity_id
_entity_poly.type
_entity_poly.pdbx_seq_one_letter_code
_entity_poly.pdbx_strand_id
1 'polypeptide(L)'
;MRKLFLRIILPVFMGTFFTTSYAQVDKGVLNWYNSSKTGMSTDAAYKLLKKQTPETVVVAIIDSGVDINHEDLQGKIWTNTKEIPGNGIDDDGNGYIDDIHGWNFLGNANGENQDHARLEKTRIYADLKPRFENVEAADVSAEDQEDYALYVKVRDDVEGEMKEYKDAIDQTKQFRDQMLPMLPSMIANMMGVKEMTEKSLNKWKTTNGQEAQMKRLGLMIVRGELNEALFDEQLKQIESMLNYHLNVDYDDRAIIGDDPMDINDRNYGNNDVKGVGSDHGTHVSGIVSAIRGNKLGGDGVANNVLIMSLRSVPDGDEFDKDIALAIRYAVDNGAKVINGSFGKSYSPLQKDVYEAIMYAQDHDVLFVHAAGNDNKDLAVEDNFPAVQYSFQKEPFTHVLTIGASTRFTKGNLAADFSNYGANQVDIFAPGYEIYNTWPENNYKKIQGTSMAAPMVAGVAAMLKGYFPSLSMLEIKDIILESGNDFGDTEQVKPGTEEKVKFSTLSKTGKTVNVLAAVKLAQQKIKAKAAQ
;
A
#
# COMPACT_ATOMS: atom_id res chain seq x y z
N MET A 1 19.21 -31.28 17.13
CA MET A 1 19.28 -30.03 17.92
C MET A 1 19.86 -28.84 17.15
N ARG A 2 20.96 -28.94 16.37
CA ARG A 2 21.54 -27.82 15.59
C ARG A 2 20.68 -27.23 14.44
N LYS A 3 19.70 -27.97 13.91
CA LYS A 3 18.80 -27.49 12.83
C LYS A 3 17.46 -26.91 13.32
N LEU A 4 17.13 -27.12 14.60
CA LEU A 4 15.85 -26.67 15.17
C LEU A 4 15.94 -25.20 15.62
N PHE A 5 17.08 -24.79 16.19
CA PHE A 5 17.31 -23.41 16.66
C PHE A 5 17.35 -22.35 15.54
N LEU A 6 17.76 -22.73 14.32
CA LEU A 6 17.81 -21.83 13.16
C LEU A 6 16.43 -21.58 12.54
N ARG A 7 15.44 -22.46 12.79
CA ARG A 7 14.07 -22.32 12.30
C ARG A 7 13.14 -21.60 13.28
N ILE A 8 13.55 -21.36 14.53
CA ILE A 8 12.71 -20.71 15.54
C ILE A 8 12.83 -19.17 15.47
N ILE A 9 13.89 -18.64 14.85
CA ILE A 9 14.12 -17.19 14.75
C ILE A 9 13.67 -16.61 13.39
N LEU A 10 13.47 -17.44 12.36
CA LEU A 10 13.35 -16.95 10.98
C LEU A 10 11.93 -16.90 10.37
N PRO A 11 10.95 -17.78 10.67
CA PRO A 11 9.63 -17.70 10.04
C PRO A 11 8.68 -16.74 10.76
N VAL A 12 9.02 -16.26 11.96
CA VAL A 12 8.24 -15.22 12.67
C VAL A 12 8.49 -13.80 12.12
N PHE A 13 9.34 -13.67 11.10
CA PHE A 13 9.62 -12.43 10.36
C PHE A 13 8.89 -12.31 9.00
N MET A 14 7.92 -13.18 8.70
CA MET A 14 7.21 -13.20 7.39
C MET A 14 5.99 -12.26 7.29
N GLY A 15 5.54 -11.63 8.38
CA GLY A 15 4.71 -10.44 8.26
C GLY A 15 5.62 -9.25 7.96
N THR A 16 5.28 -8.43 6.97
CA THR A 16 5.94 -7.17 6.62
C THR A 16 6.27 -6.35 7.87
N PHE A 17 7.48 -6.51 8.40
CA PHE A 17 7.94 -5.72 9.53
C PHE A 17 8.15 -4.28 9.07
N PHE A 18 7.22 -3.40 9.44
CA PHE A 18 7.52 -1.98 9.55
C PHE A 18 8.48 -1.79 10.71
N THR A 19 9.79 -1.85 10.45
CA THR A 19 10.79 -1.52 11.48
C THR A 19 10.52 -0.11 11.99
N THR A 20 10.13 0.03 13.27
CA THR A 20 9.98 1.30 13.95
C THR A 20 11.35 1.79 14.41
N SER A 21 12.08 2.44 13.51
CA SER A 21 13.18 3.30 13.96
C SER A 21 12.77 4.75 13.76
N TYR A 22 12.54 5.47 14.87
CA TYR A 22 12.62 6.93 14.92
C TYR A 22 14.09 7.40 14.82
N ALA A 23 14.88 6.72 13.97
CA ALA A 23 16.29 6.98 13.82
C ALA A 23 16.51 8.24 12.97
N GLN A 24 17.61 8.93 13.26
CA GLN A 24 18.16 10.00 12.43
C GLN A 24 18.13 9.58 10.95
N VAL A 25 17.35 10.30 10.13
CA VAL A 25 17.11 9.97 8.73
C VAL A 25 18.44 9.74 8.01
N ASP A 26 18.63 8.54 7.46
CA ASP A 26 19.75 8.28 6.58
C ASP A 26 19.67 9.26 5.41
N LYS A 27 20.69 10.13 5.29
CA LYS A 27 20.79 11.10 4.18
C LYS A 27 20.78 10.41 2.81
N GLY A 28 21.14 9.13 2.74
CA GLY A 28 21.06 8.31 1.53
C GLY A 28 19.64 7.88 1.14
N VAL A 29 18.67 8.02 2.04
CA VAL A 29 17.26 7.65 1.84
C VAL A 29 16.39 8.90 1.59
N LEU A 30 16.68 10.02 2.23
CA LEU A 30 15.91 11.25 2.03
C LEU A 30 15.90 11.66 0.54
N ASN A 31 14.71 11.74 -0.06
CA ASN A 31 14.48 12.20 -1.43
C ASN A 31 15.22 11.43 -2.55
N TRP A 32 15.73 10.22 -2.30
CA TRP A 32 16.44 9.45 -3.33
C TRP A 32 15.56 9.22 -4.57
N TYR A 33 14.26 9.02 -4.37
CA TYR A 33 13.24 8.79 -5.39
C TYR A 33 13.04 9.98 -6.34
N ASN A 34 13.38 11.21 -5.91
CA ASN A 34 13.33 12.41 -6.76
C ASN A 34 14.65 12.68 -7.51
N SER A 35 15.73 12.00 -7.13
CA SER A 35 17.07 12.23 -7.68
C SER A 35 17.22 11.70 -9.11
N SER A 36 18.18 12.25 -9.86
CA SER A 36 18.53 11.79 -11.21
C SER A 36 19.46 10.57 -11.26
N LYS A 37 19.93 10.09 -10.10
CA LYS A 37 20.93 9.01 -10.05
C LYS A 37 20.27 7.63 -10.08
N THR A 38 19.27 7.44 -9.24
CA THR A 38 18.56 6.17 -9.07
C THR A 38 17.05 6.34 -8.97
N GLY A 39 16.54 7.58 -8.85
CA GLY A 39 15.12 7.89 -8.78
C GLY A 39 14.52 8.30 -10.12
N MET A 40 13.36 8.96 -10.07
CA MET A 40 12.57 9.33 -11.26
C MET A 40 13.03 10.63 -11.94
N SER A 41 14.10 11.28 -11.47
CA SER A 41 14.57 12.58 -11.99
C SER A 41 13.58 13.75 -11.83
N THR A 42 12.68 13.71 -10.84
CA THR A 42 11.68 14.75 -10.53
C THR A 42 12.32 16.13 -10.32
N ASP A 43 13.44 16.21 -9.59
CA ASP A 43 14.13 17.49 -9.33
C ASP A 43 14.63 18.14 -10.62
N ALA A 44 15.06 17.33 -11.58
CA ALA A 44 15.50 17.81 -12.88
C ALA A 44 14.32 18.26 -13.75
N ALA A 45 13.16 17.62 -13.64
CA ALA A 45 11.93 18.02 -14.31
C ALA A 45 11.47 19.42 -13.84
N TYR A 46 11.48 19.70 -12.53
CA TYR A 46 11.14 21.03 -12.02
C TYR A 46 12.09 22.13 -12.50
N LYS A 47 13.38 21.83 -12.66
CA LYS A 47 14.33 22.80 -13.27
C LYS A 47 13.94 23.16 -14.71
N LEU A 48 13.43 22.21 -15.48
CA LEU A 48 12.94 22.42 -16.84
C LEU A 48 11.62 23.21 -16.87
N LEU A 49 10.75 22.98 -15.88
CA LEU A 49 9.42 23.58 -15.80
C LEU A 49 9.37 24.94 -15.09
N LYS A 50 10.49 25.44 -14.55
CA LYS A 50 10.58 26.66 -13.71
C LYS A 50 9.89 27.91 -14.28
N LYS A 51 9.75 28.02 -15.61
CA LYS A 51 9.14 29.17 -16.30
C LYS A 51 7.66 28.97 -16.66
N GLN A 52 7.10 27.80 -16.38
CA GLN A 52 5.71 27.47 -16.67
C GLN A 52 4.89 27.57 -15.38
N THR A 53 3.64 27.99 -15.50
CA THR A 53 2.68 28.01 -14.40
C THR A 53 1.71 26.87 -14.62
N PRO A 54 1.67 25.85 -13.76
CA PRO A 54 0.74 24.74 -13.91
C PRO A 54 -0.64 25.06 -13.33
N GLU A 55 -1.66 24.39 -13.86
CA GLU A 55 -2.99 24.30 -13.26
C GLU A 55 -2.98 23.38 -12.03
N THR A 56 -3.88 23.63 -11.09
CA THR A 56 -4.08 22.76 -9.93
C THR A 56 -4.86 21.52 -10.34
N VAL A 57 -4.35 20.34 -9.97
CA VAL A 57 -4.99 19.05 -10.25
C VAL A 57 -5.45 18.41 -8.95
N VAL A 58 -6.65 17.83 -8.94
CA VAL A 58 -7.15 17.06 -7.80
C VAL A 58 -6.75 15.58 -7.97
N VAL A 59 -6.13 15.03 -6.93
CA VAL A 59 -5.80 13.61 -6.80
C VAL A 59 -6.60 13.04 -5.65
N ALA A 60 -7.44 12.05 -5.92
CA ALA A 60 -8.14 11.30 -4.89
C ALA A 60 -7.25 10.18 -4.35
N ILE A 61 -7.18 10.07 -3.02
CA ILE A 61 -6.45 9.03 -2.31
C ILE A 61 -7.50 8.12 -1.66
N ILE A 62 -7.69 6.92 -2.22
CA ILE A 62 -8.55 5.89 -1.65
C ILE A 62 -7.68 5.02 -0.75
N ASP A 63 -7.83 5.19 0.57
CA ASP A 63 -6.93 4.61 1.57
C ASP A 63 -7.61 4.54 2.96
N SER A 64 -6.81 4.39 4.01
CA SER A 64 -7.15 4.31 5.44
C SER A 64 -7.55 5.64 6.10
N GLY A 65 -7.43 6.73 5.35
CA GLY A 65 -7.65 8.10 5.81
C GLY A 65 -6.38 8.94 5.79
N VAL A 66 -6.54 10.26 5.88
CA VAL A 66 -5.44 11.21 5.78
C VAL A 66 -5.47 12.15 6.98
N ASP A 67 -4.33 12.34 7.64
CA ASP A 67 -4.15 13.40 8.63
C ASP A 67 -4.07 14.75 7.91
N ILE A 68 -5.23 15.29 7.53
CA ILE A 68 -5.38 16.52 6.75
C ILE A 68 -4.78 17.76 7.45
N ASN A 69 -4.48 17.66 8.74
CA ASN A 69 -3.86 18.71 9.54
C ASN A 69 -2.32 18.63 9.59
N HIS A 70 -1.72 17.64 8.92
CA HIS A 70 -0.27 17.46 8.90
C HIS A 70 0.45 18.71 8.36
N GLU A 71 1.52 19.15 9.02
CA GLU A 71 2.25 20.39 8.70
C GLU A 71 2.81 20.42 7.26
N ASP A 72 3.22 19.26 6.75
CA ASP A 72 3.76 19.10 5.41
C ASP A 72 2.68 18.95 4.31
N LEU A 73 1.40 18.91 4.68
CA LEU A 73 0.24 18.86 3.77
C LEU A 73 -0.56 20.17 3.76
N GLN A 74 -0.07 21.21 4.44
CA GLN A 74 -0.77 22.49 4.54
C GLN A 74 -0.96 23.13 3.15
N GLY A 75 -2.21 23.46 2.83
CA GLY A 75 -2.60 23.98 1.51
C GLY A 75 -2.55 22.95 0.38
N LYS A 76 -2.47 21.65 0.71
CA LYS A 76 -2.52 20.53 -0.23
C LYS A 76 -3.79 19.71 -0.14
N ILE A 77 -4.73 20.04 0.76
CA ILE A 77 -5.98 19.31 0.92
C ILE A 77 -7.06 19.96 0.04
N TRP A 78 -7.79 19.15 -0.72
CA TRP A 78 -8.92 19.58 -1.52
C TRP A 78 -10.05 20.05 -0.60
N THR A 79 -10.84 21.02 -1.07
CA THR A 79 -12.01 21.53 -0.34
C THR A 79 -13.20 21.55 -1.27
N ASN A 80 -14.30 20.88 -0.89
CA ASN A 80 -15.58 21.06 -1.55
C ASN A 80 -16.09 22.48 -1.28
N THR A 81 -15.98 23.36 -2.27
CA THR A 81 -16.42 24.75 -2.12
C THR A 81 -17.93 24.94 -2.26
N LYS A 82 -18.66 23.86 -2.53
CA LYS A 82 -20.12 23.86 -2.63
C LYS A 82 -20.80 23.59 -1.29
N GLU A 83 -20.07 23.04 -0.32
CA GLU A 83 -20.54 22.76 1.04
C GLU A 83 -20.30 23.92 2.01
N ILE A 84 -21.17 24.03 3.04
CA ILE A 84 -20.99 24.91 4.18
C ILE A 84 -20.58 24.06 5.40
N PRO A 85 -19.31 24.15 5.86
CA PRO A 85 -18.79 23.28 6.91
C PRO A 85 -19.62 23.25 8.20
N GLY A 86 -20.10 22.06 8.55
CA GLY A 86 -20.69 21.73 9.85
C GLY A 86 -22.13 22.21 10.01
N ASN A 87 -22.87 22.39 8.91
CA ASN A 87 -24.29 22.76 8.97
C ASN A 87 -25.22 21.53 9.04
N GLY A 88 -24.71 20.31 8.84
CA GLY A 88 -25.46 19.07 8.84
C GLY A 88 -26.37 18.90 7.63
N ILE A 89 -26.08 19.59 6.52
CA ILE A 89 -26.84 19.58 5.27
C ILE A 89 -25.89 19.15 4.15
N ASP A 90 -26.42 18.37 3.21
CA ASP A 90 -25.79 18.14 1.90
C ASP A 90 -26.17 19.34 1.01
N ASP A 91 -25.31 20.36 0.97
CA ASP A 91 -25.60 21.65 0.32
C ASP A 91 -25.53 21.55 -1.21
N ASP A 92 -24.71 20.63 -1.74
CA ASP A 92 -24.53 20.43 -3.17
C ASP A 92 -25.41 19.33 -3.78
N GLY A 93 -26.08 18.54 -2.92
CA GLY A 93 -27.04 17.51 -3.28
C GLY A 93 -26.40 16.24 -3.84
N ASN A 94 -25.13 15.98 -3.53
CA ASN A 94 -24.38 14.83 -4.02
C ASN A 94 -24.59 13.55 -3.18
N GLY A 95 -25.32 13.64 -2.07
CA GLY A 95 -25.62 12.54 -1.15
C GLY A 95 -24.68 12.43 0.05
N TYR A 96 -23.72 13.34 0.22
CA TYR A 96 -22.68 13.29 1.24
C TYR A 96 -22.68 14.57 2.10
N ILE A 97 -23.28 14.47 3.29
CA ILE A 97 -23.46 15.61 4.21
C ILE A 97 -22.11 16.14 4.72
N ASP A 98 -21.84 17.44 4.54
CA ASP A 98 -20.64 18.12 5.03
C ASP A 98 -19.32 17.48 4.53
N ASP A 99 -19.25 17.02 3.28
CA ASP A 99 -18.09 16.32 2.68
C ASP A 99 -16.91 17.24 2.29
N ILE A 100 -16.47 18.08 3.24
CA ILE A 100 -15.58 19.21 2.99
C ILE A 100 -14.23 18.82 2.37
N HIS A 101 -13.64 17.69 2.74
CA HIS A 101 -12.29 17.28 2.31
C HIS A 101 -12.26 15.90 1.62
N GLY A 102 -13.45 15.39 1.29
CA GLY A 102 -13.68 14.02 0.84
C GLY A 102 -14.68 13.32 1.78
N TRP A 103 -14.67 11.98 1.74
CA TRP A 103 -15.65 11.16 2.44
C TRP A 103 -15.03 9.96 3.15
N ASN A 104 -15.63 9.55 4.26
CA ASN A 104 -15.27 8.34 4.99
C ASN A 104 -16.38 7.30 4.86
N PHE A 105 -16.14 6.28 4.03
CA PHE A 105 -17.01 5.12 3.82
C PHE A 105 -16.90 4.09 4.96
N LEU A 106 -15.95 4.28 5.88
CA LEU A 106 -15.77 3.44 7.06
C LEU A 106 -16.25 4.17 8.33
N GLY A 107 -17.27 5.00 8.18
CA GLY A 107 -17.89 5.76 9.26
C GLY A 107 -19.41 5.64 9.27
N ASN A 108 -20.03 6.14 10.33
CA ASN A 108 -21.48 6.28 10.41
C ASN A 108 -21.90 7.71 10.78
N ALA A 109 -23.21 7.97 10.70
CA ALA A 109 -23.79 9.28 10.99
C ALA A 109 -23.63 9.74 12.46
N ASN A 110 -23.27 8.84 13.39
CA ASN A 110 -22.96 9.20 14.77
C ASN A 110 -21.51 9.66 14.96
N GLY A 111 -20.70 9.65 13.89
CA GLY A 111 -19.27 9.97 13.94
C GLY A 111 -18.40 8.81 14.44
N GLU A 112 -18.93 7.59 14.48
CA GLU A 112 -18.14 6.39 14.80
C GLU A 112 -17.44 5.89 13.54
N ASN A 113 -16.23 5.37 13.70
CA ASN A 113 -15.39 4.90 12.60
C ASN A 113 -14.98 3.46 12.83
N GLN A 114 -15.19 2.62 11.82
CA GLN A 114 -14.67 1.26 11.79
C GLN A 114 -13.14 1.31 11.64
N ASP A 115 -12.44 0.58 12.51
CA ASP A 115 -10.98 0.37 12.40
C ASP A 115 -10.69 -0.95 11.70
N HIS A 116 -10.97 -2.06 12.41
CA HIS A 116 -10.66 -3.40 11.95
C HIS A 116 -11.76 -3.99 11.07
N ALA A 117 -11.33 -4.77 10.09
CA ALA A 117 -12.19 -5.60 9.27
C ALA A 117 -11.62 -7.00 9.06
N ARG A 118 -12.49 -7.94 8.69
CA ARG A 118 -12.09 -9.29 8.29
C ARG A 118 -11.34 -9.24 6.96
N LEU A 119 -10.52 -10.25 6.70
CA LEU A 119 -10.09 -10.53 5.33
C LEU A 119 -11.30 -10.99 4.51
N GLU A 120 -11.30 -10.76 3.20
CA GLU A 120 -12.42 -11.12 2.33
C GLU A 120 -12.66 -12.64 2.34
N LYS A 121 -11.58 -13.44 2.35
CA LYS A 121 -11.68 -14.90 2.50
C LYS A 121 -12.38 -15.31 3.81
N THR A 122 -12.18 -14.56 4.88
CA THR A 122 -12.81 -14.82 6.18
C THR A 122 -14.30 -14.45 6.13
N ARG A 123 -14.67 -13.37 5.43
CA ARG A 123 -16.08 -13.01 5.19
C ARG A 123 -16.80 -14.10 4.40
N ILE A 124 -16.19 -14.55 3.29
CA ILE A 124 -16.72 -15.65 2.47
C ILE A 124 -16.85 -16.93 3.29
N TYR A 125 -15.84 -17.26 4.12
CA TYR A 125 -15.94 -18.42 5.00
C TYR A 125 -17.10 -18.28 5.99
N ALA A 126 -17.22 -17.13 6.66
CA ALA A 126 -18.29 -16.87 7.61
C ALA A 126 -19.69 -16.96 6.98
N ASP A 127 -19.86 -16.46 5.75
CA ASP A 127 -21.13 -16.51 5.00
C ASP A 127 -21.51 -17.93 4.56
N LEU A 128 -20.55 -18.70 4.05
CA LEU A 128 -20.80 -20.05 3.54
C LEU A 128 -20.86 -21.11 4.66
N LYS A 129 -20.26 -20.86 5.81
CA LYS A 129 -20.16 -21.83 6.92
C LYS A 129 -21.52 -22.35 7.39
N PRO A 130 -22.55 -21.52 7.67
CA PRO A 130 -23.87 -22.01 8.07
C PRO A 130 -24.53 -22.97 7.07
N ARG A 131 -24.18 -22.87 5.78
CA ARG A 131 -24.71 -23.74 4.71
C ARG A 131 -24.01 -25.09 4.66
N PHE A 132 -22.70 -25.16 4.94
CA PHE A 132 -21.88 -26.33 4.60
C PHE A 132 -21.12 -27.00 5.74
N GLU A 133 -21.03 -26.42 6.94
CA GLU A 133 -20.20 -26.95 8.03
C GLU A 133 -20.51 -28.40 8.46
N ASN A 134 -21.75 -28.85 8.25
CA ASN A 134 -22.21 -30.20 8.58
C ASN A 134 -22.69 -30.97 7.34
N VAL A 135 -22.26 -30.56 6.14
CA VAL A 135 -22.64 -31.19 4.87
C VAL A 135 -21.44 -31.95 4.30
N GLU A 136 -21.63 -33.25 4.04
CA GLU A 136 -20.61 -34.07 3.40
C GLU A 136 -20.56 -33.79 1.89
N ALA A 137 -19.36 -33.87 1.29
CA ALA A 137 -19.16 -33.57 -0.13
C ALA A 137 -20.05 -34.41 -1.08
N ALA A 138 -20.45 -35.61 -0.66
CA ALA A 138 -21.32 -36.50 -1.43
C ALA A 138 -22.80 -36.05 -1.44
N ASP A 139 -23.20 -35.22 -0.47
CA ASP A 139 -24.57 -34.76 -0.25
C ASP A 139 -24.81 -33.34 -0.81
N VAL A 140 -23.77 -32.70 -1.36
CA VAL A 140 -23.84 -31.37 -1.98
C VAL A 140 -24.62 -31.43 -3.29
N SER A 141 -25.61 -30.54 -3.44
CA SER A 141 -26.41 -30.44 -4.67
C SER A 141 -25.55 -30.02 -5.87
N ALA A 142 -26.03 -30.29 -7.09
CA ALA A 142 -25.31 -29.84 -8.30
C ALA A 142 -25.21 -28.31 -8.39
N GLU A 143 -26.19 -27.59 -7.84
CA GLU A 143 -26.27 -26.13 -7.84
C GLU A 143 -25.30 -25.49 -6.83
N ASP A 144 -24.99 -26.19 -5.74
CA ASP A 144 -24.12 -25.72 -4.67
C ASP A 144 -22.63 -26.12 -4.85
N GLN A 145 -22.27 -26.81 -5.93
CA GLN A 145 -20.91 -27.37 -6.08
C GLN A 145 -19.83 -26.29 -6.12
N GLU A 146 -20.08 -25.16 -6.78
CA GLU A 146 -19.13 -24.05 -6.88
C GLU A 146 -18.95 -23.38 -5.51
N ASP A 147 -20.06 -23.07 -4.83
CA ASP A 147 -20.06 -22.49 -3.49
C ASP A 147 -19.39 -23.42 -2.46
N TYR A 148 -19.67 -24.73 -2.52
CA TYR A 148 -19.03 -25.70 -1.64
C TYR A 148 -17.53 -25.83 -1.89
N ALA A 149 -17.10 -25.80 -3.15
CA ALA A 149 -15.68 -25.80 -3.49
C ALA A 149 -14.97 -24.54 -2.97
N LEU A 150 -15.61 -23.38 -3.10
CA LEU A 150 -15.12 -22.13 -2.52
C LEU A 150 -15.06 -22.21 -0.99
N TYR A 151 -16.12 -22.69 -0.34
CA TYR A 151 -16.20 -22.91 1.11
C TYR A 151 -15.04 -23.76 1.63
N VAL A 152 -14.78 -24.91 1.01
CA VAL A 152 -13.68 -25.80 1.40
C VAL A 152 -12.34 -25.08 1.29
N LYS A 153 -12.11 -24.35 0.19
CA LYS A 153 -10.88 -23.60 -0.03
C LYS A 153 -10.68 -22.52 1.05
N VAL A 154 -11.67 -21.64 1.26
CA VAL A 154 -11.53 -20.53 2.21
C VAL A 154 -11.50 -21.02 3.66
N ARG A 155 -12.21 -22.11 3.99
CA ARG A 155 -12.13 -22.76 5.30
C ARG A 155 -10.71 -23.25 5.56
N ASP A 156 -10.15 -24.03 4.63
CA ASP A 156 -8.82 -24.63 4.79
C ASP A 156 -7.75 -23.54 4.89
N ASP A 157 -7.85 -22.47 4.09
CA ASP A 157 -6.97 -21.31 4.14
C ASP A 157 -7.07 -20.57 5.50
N VAL A 158 -8.29 -20.20 5.93
CA VAL A 158 -8.51 -19.44 7.17
C VAL A 158 -8.14 -20.26 8.40
N GLU A 159 -8.59 -21.50 8.52
CA GLU A 159 -8.28 -22.36 9.67
C GLU A 159 -6.80 -22.73 9.74
N GLY A 160 -6.16 -22.93 8.57
CA GLY A 160 -4.73 -23.11 8.44
C GLY A 160 -3.95 -21.92 8.99
N GLU A 161 -4.26 -20.71 8.53
CA GLU A 161 -3.60 -19.49 9.01
C GLU A 161 -3.88 -19.20 10.48
N MET A 162 -5.11 -19.41 10.95
CA MET A 162 -5.43 -19.26 12.38
C MET A 162 -4.55 -20.17 13.25
N LYS A 163 -4.26 -21.38 12.78
CA LYS A 163 -3.35 -22.30 13.48
C LYS A 163 -1.91 -21.79 13.46
N GLU A 164 -1.42 -21.33 12.31
CA GLU A 164 -0.07 -20.78 12.18
C GLU A 164 0.15 -19.56 13.10
N TYR A 165 -0.83 -18.66 13.17
CA TYR A 165 -0.77 -17.50 14.05
C TYR A 165 -0.84 -17.87 15.54
N LYS A 166 -1.64 -18.86 15.92
CA LYS A 166 -1.63 -19.40 17.30
C LYS A 166 -0.27 -19.96 17.68
N ASP A 167 0.32 -20.76 16.79
CA ASP A 167 1.66 -21.33 16.99
C ASP A 167 2.72 -20.22 17.08
N ALA A 168 2.59 -19.15 16.28
CA ALA A 168 3.49 -17.99 16.31
C ALA A 168 3.37 -17.19 17.61
N ILE A 169 2.16 -16.99 18.14
CA ILE A 169 1.92 -16.35 19.44
C ILE A 169 2.61 -17.14 20.55
N ASP A 170 2.42 -18.46 20.57
CA ASP A 170 3.02 -19.33 21.59
C ASP A 170 4.54 -19.30 21.53
N GLN A 171 5.12 -19.36 20.33
CA GLN A 171 6.57 -19.23 20.13
C GLN A 171 7.10 -17.86 20.56
N THR A 172 6.37 -16.79 20.24
CA THR A 172 6.76 -15.42 20.60
C THR A 172 6.70 -15.22 22.12
N LYS A 173 5.63 -15.68 22.79
CA LYS A 173 5.51 -15.67 24.26
C LYS A 173 6.61 -16.51 24.89
N GLN A 174 6.90 -17.70 24.37
CA GLN A 174 7.99 -18.54 24.86
C GLN A 174 9.34 -17.84 24.74
N PHE A 175 9.62 -17.18 23.60
CA PHE A 175 10.86 -16.45 23.42
C PHE A 175 10.96 -15.27 24.40
N ARG A 176 9.92 -14.43 24.48
CA ARG A 176 9.86 -13.27 25.38
C ARG A 176 10.03 -13.68 26.84
N ASP A 177 9.30 -14.68 27.30
CA ASP A 177 9.21 -15.02 28.73
C ASP A 177 10.36 -15.93 29.20
N GLN A 178 10.90 -16.79 28.33
CA GLN A 178 11.89 -17.78 28.71
C GLN A 178 13.27 -17.51 28.11
N MET A 179 13.36 -17.12 26.83
CA MET A 179 14.66 -16.99 26.15
C MET A 179 15.28 -15.61 26.33
N LEU A 180 14.51 -14.53 26.15
CA LEU A 180 15.02 -13.16 26.23
C LEU A 180 15.73 -12.87 27.58
N PRO A 181 15.20 -13.27 28.76
CA PRO A 181 15.87 -13.06 30.03
C PRO A 181 17.18 -13.85 30.19
N MET A 182 17.32 -14.98 29.47
CA MET A 182 18.51 -15.84 29.53
C MET A 182 19.63 -15.36 28.59
N LEU A 183 19.30 -14.65 27.51
CA LEU A 183 20.27 -14.23 26.49
C LEU A 183 21.46 -13.44 27.06
N PRO A 184 21.29 -12.45 27.96
CA PRO A 184 22.43 -11.70 28.51
C PRO A 184 23.46 -12.61 29.20
N SER A 185 23.00 -13.55 30.03
CA SER A 185 23.88 -14.49 30.73
C SER A 185 24.54 -15.48 29.77
N MET A 186 23.80 -15.98 28.77
CA MET A 186 24.35 -16.87 27.75
C MET A 186 25.47 -16.20 26.93
N ILE A 187 25.25 -14.96 26.50
CA ILE A 187 26.20 -14.19 25.70
C ILE A 187 27.43 -13.83 26.55
N ALA A 188 27.24 -13.38 27.79
CA ALA A 188 28.35 -13.09 28.72
C ALA A 188 29.25 -14.31 28.96
N ASN A 189 28.64 -15.48 29.17
CA ASN A 189 29.37 -16.75 29.31
C ASN A 189 30.15 -17.13 28.05
N MET A 190 29.55 -16.96 26.86
CA MET A 190 30.21 -17.25 25.58
C MET A 190 31.41 -16.34 25.32
N MET A 191 31.32 -15.09 25.77
CA MET A 191 32.40 -14.10 25.69
C MET A 191 33.49 -14.31 26.76
N GLY A 192 33.22 -15.08 27.81
CA GLY A 192 34.08 -15.20 28.98
C GLY A 192 34.17 -13.91 29.80
N VAL A 193 33.12 -13.08 29.82
CA VAL A 193 33.07 -11.83 30.56
C VAL A 193 32.04 -11.89 31.69
N LYS A 194 32.26 -11.12 32.75
CA LYS A 194 31.33 -11.04 33.89
C LYS A 194 30.05 -10.26 33.54
N GLU A 195 30.16 -9.28 32.66
CA GLU A 195 29.06 -8.38 32.31
C GLU A 195 29.06 -8.07 30.81
N MET A 196 27.88 -8.14 30.20
CA MET A 196 27.67 -7.80 28.80
C MET A 196 27.43 -6.30 28.65
N THR A 197 28.43 -5.59 28.15
CA THR A 197 28.36 -4.16 27.78
C THR A 197 28.57 -3.98 26.28
N GLU A 198 28.12 -2.85 25.72
CA GLU A 198 28.39 -2.53 24.30
C GLU A 198 29.90 -2.55 24.00
N LYS A 199 30.72 -2.03 24.92
CA LYS A 199 32.19 -2.04 24.78
C LYS A 199 32.75 -3.46 24.72
N SER A 200 32.27 -4.38 25.57
CA SER A 200 32.73 -5.77 25.55
C SER A 200 32.28 -6.50 24.28
N LEU A 201 31.03 -6.26 23.84
CA LEU A 201 30.49 -6.85 22.62
C LEU A 201 31.26 -6.38 21.38
N ASN A 202 31.54 -5.08 21.26
CA ASN A 202 32.31 -4.54 20.15
C ASN A 202 33.72 -5.14 20.06
N LYS A 203 34.36 -5.39 21.21
CA LYS A 203 35.68 -6.04 21.29
C LYS A 203 35.66 -7.54 21.05
N TRP A 204 34.51 -8.20 21.21
CA TRP A 204 34.41 -9.64 21.02
C TRP A 204 34.68 -10.02 19.56
N LYS A 205 35.73 -10.79 19.34
CA LYS A 205 36.08 -11.37 18.03
C LYS A 205 35.39 -12.73 17.90
N THR A 206 34.45 -12.82 16.98
CA THR A 206 33.64 -14.02 16.75
C THR A 206 34.37 -14.96 15.81
N THR A 207 34.40 -16.25 16.13
CA THR A 207 35.13 -17.30 15.39
C THR A 207 34.24 -18.10 14.46
N ASN A 208 32.92 -17.99 14.61
CA ASN A 208 31.92 -18.70 13.82
C ASN A 208 30.61 -17.90 13.69
N GLY A 209 29.69 -18.39 12.86
CA GLY A 209 28.42 -17.71 12.58
C GLY A 209 27.48 -17.59 13.80
N GLN A 210 27.51 -18.54 14.73
CA GLN A 210 26.70 -18.51 15.94
C GLN A 210 27.15 -17.39 16.89
N GLU A 211 28.46 -17.25 17.10
CA GLU A 211 29.02 -16.15 17.89
C GLU A 211 28.73 -14.79 17.24
N ALA A 212 28.83 -14.69 15.92
CA ALA A 212 28.47 -13.49 15.17
C ALA A 212 26.99 -13.10 15.39
N GLN A 213 26.09 -14.08 15.39
CA GLN A 213 24.68 -13.87 15.67
C GLN A 213 24.44 -13.44 17.12
N MET A 214 25.05 -14.12 18.09
CA MET A 214 24.94 -13.77 19.51
C MET A 214 25.50 -12.39 19.83
N LYS A 215 26.59 -11.98 19.15
CA LYS A 215 27.12 -10.62 19.24
C LYS A 215 26.10 -9.59 18.76
N ARG A 216 25.41 -9.84 17.65
CA ARG A 216 24.35 -8.94 17.13
C ARG A 216 23.19 -8.83 18.13
N LEU A 217 22.68 -9.96 18.61
CA LEU A 217 21.60 -9.96 19.62
C LEU A 217 22.02 -9.22 20.89
N GLY A 218 23.23 -9.47 21.39
CA GLY A 218 23.76 -8.78 22.56
C GLY A 218 23.84 -7.27 22.35
N LEU A 219 24.26 -6.81 21.16
CA LEU A 219 24.30 -5.39 20.81
C LEU A 219 22.89 -4.78 20.82
N MET A 220 21.90 -5.47 20.27
CA MET A 220 20.51 -5.00 20.28
C MET A 220 19.97 -4.91 21.72
N ILE A 221 20.27 -5.89 22.58
CA ILE A 221 19.84 -5.88 23.99
C ILE A 221 20.44 -4.70 24.74
N VAL A 222 21.77 -4.50 24.69
CA VAL A 222 22.42 -3.41 25.45
C VAL A 222 22.06 -2.02 24.93
N ARG A 223 21.58 -1.92 23.68
CA ARG A 223 21.06 -0.69 23.09
C ARG A 223 19.57 -0.47 23.36
N GLY A 224 18.90 -1.44 23.99
CA GLY A 224 17.46 -1.40 24.22
C GLY A 224 16.62 -1.62 22.96
N GLU A 225 17.21 -2.08 21.86
CA GLU A 225 16.50 -2.39 20.60
C GLU A 225 15.77 -3.73 20.68
N LEU A 226 16.30 -4.69 21.44
CA LEU A 226 15.67 -5.99 21.71
C LEU A 226 15.26 -6.07 23.18
N ASN A 227 13.98 -5.87 23.45
CA ASN A 227 13.41 -5.78 24.80
C ASN A 227 11.98 -6.39 24.83
N GLU A 228 11.38 -6.50 26.02
CA GLU A 228 10.02 -7.06 26.18
C GLU A 228 8.95 -6.27 25.40
N ALA A 229 9.01 -4.95 25.42
CA ALA A 229 8.04 -4.09 24.73
C ALA A 229 8.02 -4.32 23.20
N LEU A 230 9.16 -4.66 22.59
CA LEU A 230 9.20 -5.05 21.18
C LEU A 230 8.34 -6.30 20.92
N PHE A 231 8.43 -7.30 21.80
CA PHE A 231 7.64 -8.53 21.69
C PHE A 231 6.18 -8.31 22.06
N ASP A 232 5.88 -7.44 23.01
CA ASP A 232 4.50 -7.10 23.35
C ASP A 232 3.79 -6.39 22.20
N GLU A 233 4.46 -5.46 21.53
CA GLU A 233 3.93 -4.81 20.32
C GLU A 233 3.75 -5.81 19.18
N GLN A 234 4.71 -6.72 18.98
CA GLN A 234 4.58 -7.80 18.01
C GLN A 234 3.40 -8.73 18.33
N LEU A 235 3.24 -9.13 19.58
CA LEU A 235 2.13 -9.98 20.02
C LEU A 235 0.79 -9.28 19.80
N LYS A 236 0.69 -7.98 20.07
CA LYS A 236 -0.52 -7.20 19.81
C LYS A 236 -0.91 -7.24 18.33
N GLN A 237 0.06 -7.07 17.42
CA GLN A 237 -0.19 -7.16 15.98
C GLN A 237 -0.64 -8.56 15.55
N ILE A 238 0.03 -9.60 16.04
CA ILE A 238 -0.33 -10.98 15.69
C ILE A 238 -1.70 -11.37 16.28
N GLU A 239 -2.00 -10.95 17.52
CA GLU A 239 -3.30 -11.19 18.15
C GLU A 239 -4.43 -10.46 17.41
N SER A 240 -4.17 -9.29 16.80
CA SER A 240 -5.14 -8.60 15.92
C SER A 240 -5.63 -9.48 14.78
N MET A 241 -4.72 -10.25 14.13
CA MET A 241 -5.07 -11.22 13.08
C MET A 241 -6.10 -12.24 13.54
N LEU A 242 -5.96 -12.76 14.76
CA LEU A 242 -6.88 -13.76 15.29
C LEU A 242 -8.17 -13.16 15.84
N ASN A 243 -8.11 -11.94 16.38
CA ASN A 243 -9.25 -11.30 17.03
C ASN A 243 -10.21 -10.68 16.01
N TYR A 244 -9.69 -10.20 14.88
CA TYR A 244 -10.47 -9.45 13.89
C TYR A 244 -10.36 -10.05 12.48
N HIS A 245 -9.15 -10.12 11.91
CA HIS A 245 -8.99 -10.39 10.47
C HIS A 245 -9.38 -11.81 10.03
N LEU A 246 -9.05 -12.82 10.85
CA LEU A 246 -9.38 -14.24 10.64
C LEU A 246 -10.55 -14.72 11.53
N ASN A 247 -11.15 -13.82 12.31
CA ASN A 247 -12.24 -14.17 13.22
C ASN A 247 -13.57 -14.25 12.47
N VAL A 248 -14.06 -15.46 12.21
CA VAL A 248 -15.35 -15.68 11.53
C VAL A 248 -16.55 -15.15 12.33
N ASP A 249 -16.42 -15.03 13.65
CA ASP A 249 -17.48 -14.57 14.54
C ASP A 249 -17.43 -13.04 14.78
N TYR A 250 -16.43 -12.34 14.25
CA TYR A 250 -16.35 -10.88 14.32
C TYR A 250 -17.27 -10.23 13.28
N ASP A 251 -18.22 -9.42 13.74
CA ASP A 251 -19.05 -8.59 12.88
C ASP A 251 -18.32 -7.28 12.55
N ASP A 252 -17.63 -7.28 11.41
CA ASP A 252 -16.89 -6.14 10.91
C ASP A 252 -17.77 -5.11 10.18
N ARG A 253 -19.10 -5.19 10.24
CA ARG A 253 -19.99 -4.14 9.70
C ARG A 253 -20.97 -3.57 10.72
N ALA A 254 -21.00 -4.09 11.94
CA ALA A 254 -21.86 -3.62 13.03
C ALA A 254 -21.89 -2.10 13.23
N ILE A 255 -20.75 -1.40 13.09
CA ILE A 255 -20.66 0.06 13.29
C ILE A 255 -21.32 0.83 12.13
N ILE A 256 -21.16 0.34 10.90
CA ILE A 256 -21.63 1.05 9.70
C ILE A 256 -23.14 0.82 9.53
N GLY A 257 -23.58 -0.43 9.70
CA GLY A 257 -25.00 -0.80 9.62
C GLY A 257 -25.56 -0.80 8.19
N ASP A 258 -24.70 -0.83 7.19
CA ASP A 258 -25.02 -0.97 5.77
C ASP A 258 -25.11 -2.44 5.32
N ASP A 259 -25.68 -2.69 4.15
CA ASP A 259 -25.48 -3.93 3.41
C ASP A 259 -24.23 -3.82 2.51
N PRO A 260 -23.09 -4.45 2.86
CA PRO A 260 -21.87 -4.37 2.06
C PRO A 260 -21.99 -5.06 0.70
N MET A 261 -23.05 -5.85 0.48
CA MET A 261 -23.29 -6.60 -0.76
C MET A 261 -24.26 -5.88 -1.72
N ASP A 262 -24.87 -4.76 -1.33
CA ASP A 262 -25.74 -3.95 -2.19
C ASP A 262 -25.10 -2.60 -2.56
N ILE A 263 -24.66 -2.46 -3.82
CA ILE A 263 -24.10 -1.21 -4.37
C ILE A 263 -25.05 0.01 -4.33
N ASN A 264 -26.34 -0.23 -4.09
CA ASN A 264 -27.36 0.82 -3.98
C ASN A 264 -27.59 1.28 -2.54
N ASP A 265 -27.10 0.54 -1.54
CA ASP A 265 -27.08 1.01 -0.16
C ASP A 265 -25.92 2.01 0.03
N ARG A 266 -26.24 3.29 -0.12
CA ARG A 266 -25.29 4.41 -0.19
C ARG A 266 -25.41 5.41 0.96
N ASN A 267 -26.41 5.26 1.82
CA ASN A 267 -26.72 6.26 2.85
C ASN A 267 -25.97 5.95 4.16
N TYR A 268 -24.64 6.02 4.10
CA TYR A 268 -23.72 5.75 5.22
C TYR A 268 -22.43 6.57 5.09
N GLY A 269 -21.56 6.49 6.09
CA GLY A 269 -20.33 7.27 6.15
C GLY A 269 -20.44 8.55 6.96
N ASN A 270 -19.36 9.31 6.98
CA ASN A 270 -19.27 10.65 7.57
C ASN A 270 -18.13 11.47 6.94
N ASN A 271 -17.96 12.70 7.41
CA ASN A 271 -16.92 13.62 6.95
C ASN A 271 -15.59 13.54 7.73
N ASP A 272 -15.42 12.56 8.63
CA ASP A 272 -14.15 12.32 9.31
C ASP A 272 -13.18 11.55 8.41
N VAL A 273 -12.60 12.27 7.45
CA VAL A 273 -11.67 11.71 6.46
C VAL A 273 -10.30 11.34 7.04
N LYS A 274 -10.03 11.70 8.30
CA LYS A 274 -8.86 11.21 9.04
C LYS A 274 -9.18 9.85 9.63
N GLY A 275 -10.26 9.77 10.42
CA GLY A 275 -10.68 8.56 11.09
C GLY A 275 -9.60 7.96 12.01
N VAL A 276 -9.77 6.67 12.31
CA VAL A 276 -8.76 5.83 12.98
C VAL A 276 -7.86 5.17 11.92
N GLY A 277 -6.59 4.95 12.26
CA GLY A 277 -5.64 4.27 11.36
C GLY A 277 -5.19 5.12 10.17
N SER A 278 -5.15 6.45 10.28
CA SER A 278 -4.84 7.36 9.15
C SER A 278 -3.37 7.33 8.68
N ASP A 279 -2.57 6.35 9.08
CA ASP A 279 -1.12 6.35 8.92
C ASP A 279 -0.65 6.06 7.50
N HIS A 280 -1.21 5.03 6.88
CA HIS A 280 -0.87 4.65 5.52
C HIS A 280 -1.30 5.73 4.52
N GLY A 281 -2.55 6.22 4.59
CA GLY A 281 -3.05 7.25 3.67
C GLY A 281 -2.36 8.60 3.83
N THR A 282 -1.93 8.96 5.06
CA THR A 282 -1.08 10.15 5.28
C THR A 282 0.25 10.05 4.56
N HIS A 283 0.91 8.88 4.62
CA HIS A 283 2.20 8.65 3.95
C HIS A 283 2.07 8.70 2.43
N VAL A 284 1.04 8.03 1.89
CA VAL A 284 0.67 8.04 0.47
C VAL A 284 0.41 9.47 -0.01
N SER A 285 -0.34 10.27 0.74
CA SER A 285 -0.65 11.67 0.43
C SER A 285 0.60 12.55 0.39
N GLY A 286 1.55 12.34 1.31
CA GLY A 286 2.82 13.06 1.31
C GLY A 286 3.70 12.73 0.12
N ILE A 287 3.71 11.47 -0.33
CA ILE A 287 4.43 11.09 -1.56
C ILE A 287 3.93 11.90 -2.75
N VAL A 288 2.62 12.10 -2.87
CA VAL A 288 2.04 12.91 -3.94
C VAL A 288 2.36 14.39 -3.76
N SER A 289 2.15 14.93 -2.56
CA SER A 289 1.88 16.38 -2.39
C SER A 289 2.69 17.12 -1.32
N ALA A 290 3.53 16.43 -0.53
CA ALA A 290 4.31 17.07 0.54
C ALA A 290 5.09 18.30 0.04
N ILE A 291 5.16 19.33 0.88
CA ILE A 291 5.69 20.64 0.48
C ILE A 291 7.19 20.52 0.20
N ARG A 292 7.53 20.64 -1.09
CA ARG A 292 8.91 20.51 -1.54
C ARG A 292 9.82 21.60 -0.95
N GLY A 293 10.98 21.18 -0.43
CA GLY A 293 12.06 22.09 0.00
C GLY A 293 11.87 22.79 1.34
N ASN A 294 10.85 22.44 2.12
CA ASN A 294 10.63 22.98 3.48
C ASN A 294 11.56 22.35 4.54
N LYS A 295 12.26 21.27 4.20
CA LYS A 295 13.22 20.52 5.04
C LYS A 295 12.59 19.76 6.22
N LEU A 296 11.30 19.46 6.17
CA LEU A 296 10.62 18.63 7.17
C LEU A 296 10.72 17.14 6.80
N GLY A 297 9.88 16.70 5.86
CA GLY A 297 9.81 15.33 5.37
C GLY A 297 10.47 15.10 4.02
N GLY A 298 9.92 14.13 3.29
CA GLY A 298 10.24 13.90 1.88
C GLY A 298 9.52 14.90 0.98
N ASP A 299 10.16 15.30 -0.11
CA ASP A 299 9.58 16.19 -1.12
C ASP A 299 8.52 15.43 -1.93
N GLY A 300 7.27 15.92 -1.92
CA GLY A 300 6.20 15.37 -2.77
C GLY A 300 6.55 15.41 -4.25
N VAL A 301 5.96 14.51 -5.04
CA VAL A 301 6.19 14.45 -6.49
C VAL A 301 5.60 15.68 -7.19
N ALA A 302 4.36 16.07 -6.86
CA ALA A 302 3.63 17.17 -7.50
C ALA A 302 3.47 18.39 -6.58
N ASN A 303 3.77 19.59 -7.09
CA ASN A 303 3.62 20.85 -6.34
C ASN A 303 2.20 21.43 -6.44
N ASN A 304 1.58 21.38 -7.61
CA ASN A 304 0.29 22.03 -7.91
C ASN A 304 -0.84 21.00 -7.90
N VAL A 305 -1.03 20.41 -6.72
CA VAL A 305 -1.96 19.32 -6.50
C VAL A 305 -2.78 19.57 -5.23
N LEU A 306 -4.02 19.11 -5.23
CA LEU A 306 -4.87 19.00 -4.05
C LEU A 306 -5.25 17.54 -3.83
N ILE A 307 -5.25 17.10 -2.58
CA ILE A 307 -5.55 15.75 -2.12
C ILE A 307 -7.00 15.69 -1.63
N MET A 308 -7.80 14.87 -2.29
CA MET A 308 -9.13 14.48 -1.81
C MET A 308 -9.01 13.16 -1.05
N SER A 309 -9.38 13.16 0.22
CA SER A 309 -9.20 11.99 1.10
C SER A 309 -10.46 11.13 1.09
N LEU A 310 -10.34 9.89 0.61
CA LEU A 310 -11.43 8.92 0.57
C LEU A 310 -11.06 7.72 1.45
N ARG A 311 -11.68 7.65 2.62
CA ARG A 311 -11.40 6.59 3.58
C ARG A 311 -12.29 5.39 3.29
N SER A 312 -11.71 4.35 2.71
CA SER A 312 -12.40 3.10 2.28
C SER A 312 -11.61 1.82 2.58
N VAL A 313 -10.41 1.94 3.16
CA VAL A 313 -9.53 0.81 3.46
C VAL A 313 -9.37 0.66 4.98
N PRO A 314 -9.96 -0.36 5.61
CA PRO A 314 -9.83 -0.60 7.04
C PRO A 314 -8.48 -1.26 7.37
N ASP A 315 -8.21 -1.50 8.65
CA ASP A 315 -7.23 -2.50 9.05
C ASP A 315 -7.80 -3.90 8.77
N GLY A 316 -7.50 -4.45 7.59
CA GLY A 316 -8.11 -5.64 7.01
C GLY A 316 -8.30 -5.47 5.49
N ASP A 317 -9.19 -6.27 4.90
CA ASP A 317 -9.50 -6.12 3.46
C ASP A 317 -10.62 -5.09 3.28
N GLU A 318 -10.46 -4.24 2.27
CA GLU A 318 -11.48 -3.29 1.83
C GLU A 318 -12.77 -3.97 1.33
N PHE A 319 -13.89 -3.26 1.39
CA PHE A 319 -15.15 -3.72 0.83
C PHE A 319 -15.29 -3.20 -0.60
N ASP A 320 -15.65 -4.09 -1.53
CA ASP A 320 -15.78 -3.74 -2.95
C ASP A 320 -16.75 -2.58 -3.19
N LYS A 321 -17.86 -2.56 -2.43
CA LYS A 321 -18.84 -1.47 -2.47
C LYS A 321 -18.21 -0.12 -2.13
N ASP A 322 -17.47 -0.04 -1.02
CA ASP A 322 -16.83 1.20 -0.56
C ASP A 322 -15.81 1.71 -1.59
N ILE A 323 -15.06 0.80 -2.22
CA ILE A 323 -14.12 1.15 -3.30
C ILE A 323 -14.85 1.66 -4.53
N ALA A 324 -15.89 0.97 -4.98
CA ALA A 324 -16.66 1.37 -6.17
C ALA A 324 -17.32 2.75 -5.96
N LEU A 325 -17.87 3.01 -4.79
CA LEU A 325 -18.47 4.31 -4.44
C LEU A 325 -17.40 5.40 -4.28
N ALA A 326 -16.25 5.11 -3.68
CA ALA A 326 -15.14 6.07 -3.58
C ALA A 326 -14.59 6.48 -4.95
N ILE A 327 -14.46 5.53 -5.89
CA ILE A 327 -14.05 5.84 -7.26
C ILE A 327 -15.06 6.79 -7.93
N ARG A 328 -16.37 6.52 -7.78
CA ARG A 328 -17.42 7.40 -8.34
C ARG A 328 -17.40 8.78 -7.71
N TYR A 329 -17.32 8.85 -6.37
CA TYR A 329 -17.18 10.10 -5.62
C TYR A 329 -16.01 10.94 -6.15
N ALA A 330 -14.83 10.31 -6.32
CA ALA A 330 -13.64 11.00 -6.82
C ALA A 330 -13.88 11.65 -8.19
N VAL A 331 -14.49 10.90 -9.11
CA VAL A 331 -14.80 11.37 -10.47
C VAL A 331 -15.80 12.52 -10.42
N ASP A 332 -16.89 12.36 -9.69
CA ASP A 332 -17.99 13.33 -9.61
C ASP A 332 -17.55 14.64 -8.94
N ASN A 333 -16.60 14.57 -8.02
CA ASN A 333 -15.98 15.72 -7.36
C ASN A 333 -14.72 16.26 -8.06
N GLY A 334 -14.45 15.81 -9.29
CA GLY A 334 -13.50 16.46 -10.19
C GLY A 334 -12.04 16.02 -10.07
N ALA A 335 -11.78 14.86 -9.45
CA ALA A 335 -10.45 14.25 -9.50
C ALA A 335 -10.05 13.93 -10.95
N LYS A 336 -8.75 14.09 -11.26
CA LYS A 336 -8.18 13.65 -12.56
C LYS A 336 -7.27 12.44 -12.42
N VAL A 337 -6.86 12.16 -11.19
CA VAL A 337 -6.10 10.96 -10.86
C VAL A 337 -6.70 10.38 -9.58
N ILE A 338 -6.88 9.07 -9.55
CA ILE A 338 -7.21 8.31 -8.35
C ILE A 338 -6.02 7.42 -8.05
N ASN A 339 -5.53 7.46 -6.82
CA ASN A 339 -4.55 6.52 -6.30
C ASN A 339 -5.26 5.48 -5.44
N GLY A 340 -5.15 4.21 -5.82
CA GLY A 340 -5.55 3.06 -5.01
C GLY A 340 -4.33 2.29 -4.51
N SER A 341 -4.02 2.42 -3.22
CA SER A 341 -2.91 1.72 -2.57
C SER A 341 -3.39 0.55 -1.70
N PHE A 342 -4.33 -0.22 -2.22
CA PHE A 342 -4.98 -1.36 -1.56
C PHE A 342 -5.03 -2.57 -2.51
N GLY A 343 -5.40 -3.73 -1.99
CA GLY A 343 -5.75 -4.89 -2.80
C GLY A 343 -5.89 -6.16 -1.97
N LYS A 344 -6.61 -7.12 -2.54
CA LYS A 344 -7.03 -8.35 -1.86
C LYS A 344 -7.14 -9.54 -2.81
N SER A 345 -7.26 -10.73 -2.25
CA SER A 345 -7.30 -11.99 -3.04
C SER A 345 -8.69 -12.39 -3.56
N TYR A 346 -9.76 -11.81 -3.03
CA TYR A 346 -11.14 -12.14 -3.39
C TYR A 346 -11.95 -10.85 -3.58
N SER A 347 -12.93 -10.84 -4.48
CA SER A 347 -13.75 -9.65 -4.77
C SER A 347 -15.15 -10.09 -5.19
N PRO A 348 -16.08 -10.30 -4.23
CA PRO A 348 -17.43 -10.78 -4.54
C PRO A 348 -18.26 -9.79 -5.37
N LEU A 349 -17.97 -8.48 -5.31
CA LEU A 349 -18.57 -7.44 -6.15
C LEU A 349 -17.58 -6.89 -7.19
N GLN A 350 -16.69 -7.72 -7.72
CA GLN A 350 -15.70 -7.34 -8.74
C GLN A 350 -16.30 -6.62 -9.96
N LYS A 351 -17.57 -6.91 -10.30
CA LYS A 351 -18.25 -6.26 -11.43
C LYS A 351 -18.57 -4.80 -11.12
N ASP A 352 -19.01 -4.48 -9.91
CA ASP A 352 -19.29 -3.11 -9.48
C ASP A 352 -18.02 -2.25 -9.42
N VAL A 353 -16.91 -2.84 -8.94
CA VAL A 353 -15.59 -2.20 -8.96
C VAL A 353 -15.12 -1.97 -10.40
N TYR A 354 -15.27 -2.98 -11.28
CA TYR A 354 -14.99 -2.84 -12.70
C TYR A 354 -15.80 -1.69 -13.34
N GLU A 355 -17.10 -1.61 -13.07
CA GLU A 355 -17.98 -0.56 -13.59
C GLU A 355 -17.61 0.83 -13.07
N ALA A 356 -17.15 0.95 -11.83
CA ALA A 356 -16.64 2.21 -11.28
C ALA A 356 -15.32 2.64 -11.95
N ILE A 357 -14.40 1.70 -12.22
CA ILE A 357 -13.16 2.00 -12.96
C ILE A 357 -13.48 2.41 -14.42
N MET A 358 -14.45 1.75 -15.06
CA MET A 358 -14.94 2.15 -16.39
C MET A 358 -15.57 3.55 -16.35
N TYR A 359 -16.32 3.88 -15.30
CA TYR A 359 -16.87 5.22 -15.11
C TYR A 359 -15.76 6.28 -15.03
N ALA A 360 -14.68 6.02 -14.28
CA ALA A 360 -13.51 6.91 -14.24
C ALA A 360 -12.85 7.07 -15.61
N GLN A 361 -12.68 5.96 -16.35
CA GLN A 361 -12.16 5.98 -17.71
C GLN A 361 -13.00 6.83 -18.66
N ASP A 362 -14.33 6.69 -18.62
CA ASP A 362 -15.25 7.42 -19.49
C ASP A 362 -15.27 8.94 -19.19
N HIS A 363 -14.77 9.36 -18.02
CA HIS A 363 -14.63 10.74 -17.59
C HIS A 363 -13.19 11.30 -17.70
N ASP A 364 -12.30 10.61 -18.43
CA ASP A 364 -10.88 10.98 -18.58
C ASP A 364 -10.18 11.13 -17.22
N VAL A 365 -10.41 10.16 -16.33
CA VAL A 365 -9.76 10.04 -15.00
C VAL A 365 -8.85 8.82 -15.00
N LEU A 366 -7.60 9.01 -14.57
CA LEU A 366 -6.61 7.94 -14.49
C LEU A 366 -6.67 7.23 -13.13
N PHE A 367 -6.87 5.92 -13.13
CA PHE A 367 -6.75 5.09 -11.94
C PHE A 367 -5.35 4.48 -11.85
N VAL A 368 -4.61 4.80 -10.79
CA VAL A 368 -3.26 4.31 -10.53
C VAL A 368 -3.32 3.36 -9.34
N HIS A 369 -2.96 2.10 -9.56
CA HIS A 369 -3.14 1.02 -8.60
C HIS A 369 -1.82 0.34 -8.25
N ALA A 370 -1.65 0.00 -6.98
CA ALA A 370 -0.49 -0.73 -6.48
C ALA A 370 -0.56 -2.21 -6.86
N ALA A 371 0.54 -2.81 -7.37
CA ALA A 371 0.52 -4.20 -7.83
C ALA A 371 0.35 -5.26 -6.70
N GLY A 372 0.67 -4.90 -5.45
CA GLY A 372 0.64 -5.80 -4.29
C GLY A 372 2.04 -6.25 -3.85
N ASN A 373 2.14 -6.79 -2.64
CA ASN A 373 3.41 -6.98 -1.91
C ASN A 373 3.73 -8.44 -1.58
N ASP A 374 3.16 -9.38 -2.34
CA ASP A 374 3.22 -10.80 -2.05
C ASP A 374 4.26 -11.56 -2.87
N ASN A 375 5.10 -10.87 -3.64
CA ASN A 375 6.07 -11.44 -4.59
C ASN A 375 5.48 -12.39 -5.66
N LYS A 376 4.20 -12.21 -5.99
CA LYS A 376 3.45 -13.07 -6.91
C LYS A 376 3.52 -12.60 -8.36
N ASP A 377 3.38 -13.55 -9.27
CA ASP A 377 3.13 -13.29 -10.69
C ASP A 377 1.62 -13.08 -10.91
N LEU A 378 1.23 -11.84 -11.23
CA LEU A 378 -0.16 -11.46 -11.48
C LEU A 378 -0.75 -12.12 -12.74
N ALA A 379 0.08 -12.80 -13.56
CA ALA A 379 -0.44 -13.65 -14.63
C ALA A 379 -1.02 -14.98 -14.13
N VAL A 380 -0.75 -15.36 -12.88
CA VAL A 380 -1.12 -16.65 -12.29
C VAL A 380 -2.02 -16.47 -11.07
N GLU A 381 -1.74 -15.48 -10.24
CA GLU A 381 -2.49 -15.18 -9.01
C GLU A 381 -3.06 -13.77 -9.09
N ASP A 382 -4.39 -13.66 -9.00
CA ASP A 382 -5.06 -12.38 -9.04
C ASP A 382 -4.79 -11.55 -7.78
N ASN A 383 -4.77 -10.23 -7.97
CA ASN A 383 -4.86 -9.21 -6.94
C ASN A 383 -5.95 -8.24 -7.38
N PHE A 384 -6.98 -8.04 -6.55
CA PHE A 384 -8.12 -7.19 -6.89
C PHE A 384 -7.91 -5.75 -6.43
N PRO A 385 -8.36 -4.72 -7.19
CA PRO A 385 -9.01 -4.80 -8.50
C PRO A 385 -8.11 -5.43 -9.57
N ALA A 386 -8.64 -6.37 -10.34
CA ALA A 386 -7.85 -7.15 -11.28
C ALA A 386 -7.41 -6.29 -12.46
N VAL A 387 -6.19 -6.54 -12.96
CA VAL A 387 -5.66 -5.87 -14.16
C VAL A 387 -6.51 -6.21 -15.40
N GLN A 388 -7.05 -7.42 -15.42
CA GLN A 388 -7.98 -7.87 -16.45
C GLN A 388 -8.98 -8.86 -15.84
N TYR A 389 -10.26 -8.57 -15.99
CA TYR A 389 -11.32 -9.48 -15.53
C TYR A 389 -11.65 -10.53 -16.59
N SER A 390 -12.05 -11.73 -16.17
CA SER A 390 -12.43 -12.82 -17.09
C SER A 390 -13.64 -12.46 -17.98
N PHE A 391 -14.52 -11.58 -17.49
CA PHE A 391 -15.69 -11.07 -18.22
C PHE A 391 -15.40 -9.82 -19.06
N GLN A 392 -14.20 -9.25 -18.96
CA GLN A 392 -13.83 -8.03 -19.66
C GLN A 392 -13.56 -8.30 -21.14
N LYS A 393 -14.15 -7.46 -22.02
CA LYS A 393 -13.96 -7.57 -23.46
C LYS A 393 -12.71 -6.84 -23.96
N GLU A 394 -12.52 -5.62 -23.47
CA GLU A 394 -11.42 -4.73 -23.88
C GLU A 394 -10.63 -4.31 -22.65
N PRO A 395 -9.28 -4.26 -22.73
CA PRO A 395 -8.44 -3.88 -21.61
C PRO A 395 -8.74 -2.44 -21.15
N PHE A 396 -8.46 -2.15 -19.88
CA PHE A 396 -8.55 -0.79 -19.38
C PHE A 396 -7.56 0.12 -20.11
N THR A 397 -8.06 1.25 -20.58
CA THR A 397 -7.23 2.29 -21.21
C THR A 397 -6.69 3.27 -20.18
N HIS A 398 -7.44 3.54 -19.09
CA HIS A 398 -7.08 4.52 -18.06
C HIS A 398 -6.71 3.90 -16.69
N VAL A 399 -6.17 2.68 -16.69
CA VAL A 399 -5.58 2.06 -15.49
C VAL A 399 -4.07 1.94 -15.65
N LEU A 400 -3.33 2.16 -14.55
CA LEU A 400 -1.90 1.88 -14.43
C LEU A 400 -1.65 1.00 -13.22
N THR A 401 -1.08 -0.19 -13.42
CA THR A 401 -0.67 -1.10 -12.34
C THR A 401 0.82 -0.98 -12.08
N ILE A 402 1.20 -0.61 -10.85
CA ILE A 402 2.55 -0.13 -10.52
C ILE A 402 3.31 -1.12 -9.62
N GLY A 403 4.44 -1.62 -10.14
CA GLY A 403 5.42 -2.40 -9.38
C GLY A 403 6.40 -1.52 -8.59
N ALA A 404 6.98 -2.08 -7.54
CA ALA A 404 7.92 -1.37 -6.67
C ALA A 404 9.38 -1.62 -7.07
N SER A 405 10.11 -0.53 -7.33
CA SER A 405 11.55 -0.55 -7.56
C SER A 405 12.35 -0.10 -6.34
N THR A 406 13.61 -0.54 -6.28
CA THR A 406 14.61 -0.09 -5.32
C THR A 406 15.59 0.89 -5.95
N ARG A 407 16.41 1.53 -5.11
CA ARG A 407 17.55 2.35 -5.55
C ARG A 407 18.73 1.55 -6.12
N PHE A 408 18.67 0.22 -6.08
CA PHE A 408 19.77 -0.68 -6.46
C PHE A 408 19.61 -1.19 -7.90
N THR A 409 20.00 -0.37 -8.87
CA THR A 409 19.81 -0.66 -10.30
C THR A 409 20.60 -1.86 -10.85
N LYS A 410 21.50 -2.45 -10.06
CA LYS A 410 22.32 -3.60 -10.45
C LYS A 410 21.86 -4.86 -9.73
N GLY A 411 20.96 -5.61 -10.37
CA GLY A 411 20.53 -6.94 -9.93
C GLY A 411 19.35 -6.94 -8.96
N ASN A 412 19.07 -5.85 -8.25
CA ASN A 412 17.98 -5.78 -7.26
C ASN A 412 17.04 -4.60 -7.56
N LEU A 413 16.80 -4.31 -8.85
CA LEU A 413 15.97 -3.17 -9.25
C LEU A 413 14.51 -3.37 -8.85
N ALA A 414 13.93 -4.55 -9.09
CA ALA A 414 12.63 -4.91 -8.54
C ALA A 414 12.76 -5.14 -7.03
N ALA A 415 11.84 -4.60 -6.24
CA ALA A 415 11.78 -4.91 -4.82
C ALA A 415 11.34 -6.36 -4.62
N ASP A 416 11.95 -7.06 -3.66
CA ASP A 416 11.73 -8.48 -3.42
C ASP A 416 10.27 -8.83 -3.07
N PHE A 417 9.54 -7.88 -2.48
CA PHE A 417 8.13 -8.03 -2.16
C PHE A 417 7.18 -7.71 -3.33
N SER A 418 7.64 -7.02 -4.38
CA SER A 418 6.73 -6.52 -5.42
C SER A 418 6.08 -7.67 -6.16
N ASN A 419 4.76 -7.64 -6.29
CA ASN A 419 4.10 -8.39 -7.35
C ASN A 419 4.60 -7.89 -8.72
N TYR A 420 4.59 -8.79 -9.70
CA TYR A 420 5.11 -8.57 -11.04
C TYR A 420 4.25 -9.28 -12.08
N GLY A 421 4.50 -9.00 -13.36
CA GLY A 421 3.87 -9.73 -14.45
C GLY A 421 4.20 -9.07 -15.79
N ALA A 422 4.60 -9.89 -16.77
CA ALA A 422 5.08 -9.41 -18.07
C ALA A 422 4.03 -8.58 -18.82
N ASN A 423 2.75 -8.79 -18.56
CA ASN A 423 1.65 -8.02 -19.18
C ASN A 423 0.74 -7.33 -18.16
N GLN A 424 0.86 -7.66 -16.87
CA GLN A 424 -0.03 -7.23 -15.80
C GLN A 424 0.50 -5.98 -15.08
N VAL A 425 1.81 -5.87 -14.90
CA VAL A 425 2.42 -4.66 -14.33
C VAL A 425 2.87 -3.76 -15.47
N ASP A 426 2.38 -2.52 -15.52
CA ASP A 426 2.69 -1.60 -16.61
C ASP A 426 4.13 -1.09 -16.52
N ILE A 427 4.51 -0.57 -15.35
CA ILE A 427 5.80 0.09 -15.10
C ILE A 427 6.15 0.04 -13.61
N PHE A 428 7.45 0.12 -13.29
CA PHE A 428 7.93 0.18 -11.92
C PHE A 428 8.23 1.62 -11.47
N ALA A 429 7.98 1.95 -10.19
CA ALA A 429 8.34 3.23 -9.58
C ALA A 429 8.99 3.04 -8.20
N PRO A 430 9.71 4.02 -7.64
CA PRO A 430 10.33 3.89 -6.32
C PRO A 430 9.34 3.50 -5.22
N GLY A 431 9.52 2.32 -4.62
CA GLY A 431 8.67 1.81 -3.54
C GLY A 431 9.44 1.22 -2.36
N TYR A 432 10.78 1.21 -2.42
CA TYR A 432 11.65 0.69 -1.36
C TYR A 432 12.30 1.81 -0.56
N GLU A 433 12.24 1.73 0.78
CA GLU A 433 12.82 2.76 1.68
C GLU A 433 12.34 4.18 1.32
N ILE A 434 11.03 4.42 1.40
CA ILE A 434 10.43 5.72 1.12
C ILE A 434 10.13 6.44 2.43
N TYR A 435 10.82 7.56 2.64
CA TYR A 435 10.64 8.43 3.80
C TYR A 435 9.68 9.58 3.46
N ASN A 436 8.55 9.64 4.15
CA ASN A 436 7.52 10.67 3.95
C ASN A 436 6.66 10.85 5.22
N THR A 437 5.63 11.69 5.12
CA THR A 437 4.67 12.05 6.18
C THR A 437 4.11 10.85 6.92
N TRP A 438 3.84 11.03 8.21
CA TRP A 438 3.21 10.08 9.11
C TRP A 438 2.33 10.88 10.08
N PRO A 439 1.21 10.35 10.60
CA PRO A 439 0.30 11.13 11.43
C PRO A 439 0.98 11.85 12.60
N GLU A 440 0.32 12.92 13.05
CA GLU A 440 0.76 13.72 14.19
C GLU A 440 2.09 14.45 13.94
N ASN A 441 2.27 14.96 12.71
CA ASN A 441 3.49 15.66 12.26
C ASN A 441 4.76 14.81 12.39
N ASN A 442 4.63 13.50 12.27
CA ASN A 442 5.75 12.58 12.23
C ASN A 442 6.12 12.26 10.79
N TYR A 443 7.20 11.50 10.62
CA TYR A 443 7.64 11.03 9.32
C TYR A 443 8.21 9.63 9.49
N LYS A 444 7.97 8.76 8.50
CA LYS A 444 8.37 7.36 8.59
C LYS A 444 8.95 6.87 7.27
N LYS A 445 9.96 6.00 7.39
CA LYS A 445 10.48 5.21 6.27
C LYS A 445 9.69 3.92 6.19
N ILE A 446 8.91 3.74 5.12
CA ILE A 446 8.20 2.50 4.83
C ILE A 446 8.45 2.06 3.39
N GLN A 447 7.92 0.90 3.00
CA GLN A 447 8.13 0.33 1.68
C GLN A 447 6.89 -0.47 1.25
N GLY A 448 6.66 -0.53 -0.05
CA GLY A 448 5.53 -1.23 -0.66
C GLY A 448 5.24 -0.71 -2.06
N THR A 449 4.49 -1.48 -2.84
CA THR A 449 3.84 -0.96 -4.07
C THR A 449 2.90 0.20 -3.76
N SER A 450 2.36 0.24 -2.53
CA SER A 450 1.58 1.36 -1.99
C SER A 450 2.36 2.68 -1.91
N MET A 451 3.69 2.64 -1.90
CA MET A 451 4.54 3.84 -2.00
C MET A 451 4.92 4.14 -3.45
N ALA A 452 4.91 3.13 -4.34
CA ALA A 452 5.23 3.29 -5.76
C ALA A 452 4.04 3.88 -6.56
N ALA A 453 2.81 3.42 -6.29
CA ALA A 453 1.59 3.95 -6.92
C ALA A 453 1.43 5.49 -6.78
N PRO A 454 1.55 6.10 -5.57
CA PRO A 454 1.40 7.54 -5.41
C PRO A 454 2.54 8.32 -6.09
N MET A 455 3.71 7.72 -6.30
CA MET A 455 4.76 8.35 -7.11
C MET A 455 4.24 8.59 -8.53
N VAL A 456 3.61 7.59 -9.13
CA VAL A 456 3.08 7.67 -10.50
C VAL A 456 1.84 8.55 -10.56
N ALA A 457 0.97 8.50 -9.55
CA ALA A 457 -0.17 9.42 -9.43
C ALA A 457 0.30 10.89 -9.40
N GLY A 458 1.36 11.17 -8.63
CA GLY A 458 1.99 12.49 -8.60
C GLY A 458 2.62 12.89 -9.95
N VAL A 459 3.24 11.96 -10.69
CA VAL A 459 3.75 12.24 -12.04
C VAL A 459 2.60 12.58 -12.99
N ALA A 460 1.51 11.81 -12.97
CA ALA A 460 0.33 12.07 -13.80
C ALA A 460 -0.29 13.43 -13.49
N ALA A 461 -0.45 13.78 -12.21
CA ALA A 461 -0.96 15.08 -11.78
C ALA A 461 -0.03 16.23 -12.20
N MET A 462 1.29 16.07 -12.06
CA MET A 462 2.27 17.06 -12.53
C MET A 462 2.12 17.29 -14.03
N LEU A 463 2.09 16.22 -14.83
CA LEU A 463 1.96 16.33 -16.27
C LEU A 463 0.64 16.99 -16.66
N LYS A 464 -0.48 16.62 -16.02
CA LYS A 464 -1.79 17.23 -16.28
C LYS A 464 -1.78 18.72 -15.97
N GLY A 465 -1.21 19.14 -14.84
CA GLY A 465 -1.14 20.55 -14.45
C GLY A 465 -0.29 21.40 -15.39
N TYR A 466 0.86 20.89 -15.84
CA TYR A 466 1.74 21.64 -16.77
C TYR A 466 1.31 21.55 -18.24
N PHE A 467 0.55 20.53 -18.63
CA PHE A 467 0.12 20.27 -20.00
C PHE A 467 -1.39 19.97 -20.06
N PRO A 468 -2.27 20.93 -19.71
CA PRO A 468 -3.70 20.67 -19.48
C PRO A 468 -4.48 20.19 -20.71
N SER A 469 -3.98 20.46 -21.92
CA SER A 469 -4.57 19.98 -23.18
C SER A 469 -4.25 18.53 -23.56
N LEU A 470 -3.46 17.82 -22.74
CA LEU A 470 -3.31 16.37 -22.84
C LEU A 470 -4.45 15.68 -22.09
N SER A 471 -5.05 14.69 -22.72
CA SER A 471 -5.95 13.73 -22.05
C SER A 471 -5.16 12.87 -21.06
N MET A 472 -5.87 12.25 -20.11
CA MET A 472 -5.25 11.33 -19.16
C MET A 472 -4.72 10.06 -19.85
N LEU A 473 -5.35 9.62 -20.95
CA LEU A 473 -4.80 8.56 -21.80
C LEU A 473 -3.43 8.95 -22.39
N GLU A 474 -3.31 10.16 -22.96
CA GLU A 474 -2.03 10.63 -23.50
C GLU A 474 -0.96 10.78 -22.41
N ILE A 475 -1.36 11.18 -21.20
CA ILE A 475 -0.46 11.28 -20.04
C ILE A 475 0.03 9.90 -19.62
N LYS A 476 -0.86 8.90 -19.55
CA LYS A 476 -0.49 7.50 -19.32
C LYS A 476 0.52 7.03 -20.37
N ASP A 477 0.24 7.23 -21.65
CA ASP A 477 1.13 6.82 -22.73
C ASP A 477 2.51 7.50 -22.62
N ILE A 478 2.54 8.79 -22.28
CA ILE A 478 3.79 9.52 -22.04
C ILE A 478 4.60 8.89 -20.89
N ILE A 479 3.96 8.51 -19.79
CA ILE A 479 4.63 7.88 -18.64
C ILE A 479 5.27 6.55 -19.06
N LEU A 480 4.53 5.71 -19.79
CA LEU A 480 5.00 4.40 -20.24
C LEU A 480 6.07 4.48 -21.34
N GLU A 481 5.94 5.41 -22.28
CA GLU A 481 6.89 5.62 -23.37
C GLU A 481 8.23 6.15 -22.85
N SER A 482 8.21 7.07 -21.89
CA SER A 482 9.39 7.85 -21.49
C SER A 482 10.23 7.27 -20.35
N GLY A 483 9.83 6.14 -19.77
CA GLY A 483 10.56 5.50 -18.66
C GLY A 483 12.00 5.11 -18.99
N ASN A 484 12.83 4.95 -17.95
CA ASN A 484 14.17 4.40 -18.07
C ASN A 484 14.10 2.92 -18.44
N ASP A 485 14.73 2.55 -19.55
CA ASP A 485 14.69 1.17 -20.06
C ASP A 485 15.70 0.26 -19.34
N PHE A 486 15.16 -0.79 -18.73
CA PHE A 486 15.91 -1.87 -18.08
C PHE A 486 15.56 -3.24 -18.67
N GLY A 487 14.79 -3.30 -19.76
CA GLY A 487 14.12 -4.51 -20.24
C GLY A 487 15.05 -5.70 -20.49
N ASP A 488 16.27 -5.44 -20.97
CA ASP A 488 17.30 -6.45 -21.23
C ASP A 488 18.26 -6.69 -20.05
N THR A 489 18.08 -6.01 -18.93
CA THR A 489 18.92 -6.19 -17.74
C THR A 489 18.43 -7.37 -16.91
N GLU A 490 19.37 -8.16 -16.40
CA GLU A 490 19.11 -9.26 -15.48
C GLU A 490 18.88 -8.74 -14.05
N GLN A 491 17.74 -9.08 -13.47
CA GLN A 491 17.33 -8.70 -12.12
C GLN A 491 16.88 -9.94 -11.36
N VAL A 492 17.01 -9.91 -10.03
CA VAL A 492 16.45 -10.94 -9.16
C VAL A 492 14.93 -10.90 -9.29
N LYS A 493 14.34 -12.05 -9.59
CA LYS A 493 12.89 -12.23 -9.61
C LYS A 493 12.36 -12.13 -8.18
N PRO A 494 11.36 -11.27 -7.90
CA PRO A 494 10.83 -11.08 -6.55
C PRO A 494 10.50 -12.41 -5.86
N GLY A 495 10.88 -12.54 -4.59
CA GLY A 495 10.62 -13.72 -3.75
C GLY A 495 11.57 -14.90 -4.00
N THR A 496 12.56 -14.77 -4.88
CA THR A 496 13.43 -15.89 -5.30
C THR A 496 14.91 -15.49 -5.40
N GLU A 497 15.78 -16.47 -5.65
CA GLU A 497 17.20 -16.21 -6.03
C GLU A 497 17.40 -16.23 -7.56
N GLU A 498 16.35 -16.50 -8.34
CA GLU A 498 16.40 -16.61 -9.79
C GLU A 498 16.64 -15.24 -10.43
N LYS A 499 17.46 -15.19 -11.49
CA LYS A 499 17.62 -13.99 -12.32
C LYS A 499 16.79 -14.08 -13.58
N VAL A 500 16.08 -13.00 -13.89
CA VAL A 500 15.26 -12.86 -15.08
C VAL A 500 15.49 -11.51 -15.73
N LYS A 501 15.19 -11.40 -17.02
CA LYS A 501 15.11 -10.11 -17.71
C LYS A 501 14.03 -9.24 -17.08
N PHE A 502 14.30 -7.97 -16.85
CA PHE A 502 13.32 -7.05 -16.25
C PHE A 502 12.05 -6.88 -17.11
N SER A 503 12.13 -7.08 -18.43
CA SER A 503 10.97 -7.14 -19.34
C SER A 503 9.99 -8.29 -19.06
N THR A 504 10.38 -9.29 -18.25
CA THR A 504 9.45 -10.34 -17.78
C THR A 504 8.69 -9.92 -16.53
N LEU A 505 9.11 -8.84 -15.86
CA LEU A 505 8.51 -8.36 -14.62
C LEU A 505 7.47 -7.25 -14.85
N SER A 506 7.52 -6.56 -16.01
CA SER A 506 6.53 -5.56 -16.41
C SER A 506 6.44 -5.44 -17.93
N LYS A 507 5.29 -4.96 -18.41
CA LYS A 507 4.97 -4.68 -19.80
C LYS A 507 5.97 -3.76 -20.49
N THR A 508 6.42 -2.72 -19.80
CA THR A 508 7.37 -1.77 -20.38
C THR A 508 8.82 -2.18 -20.20
N GLY A 509 9.14 -3.02 -19.21
CA GLY A 509 10.53 -3.23 -18.78
C GLY A 509 11.21 -1.94 -18.32
N LYS A 510 10.45 -0.95 -17.83
CA LYS A 510 10.96 0.38 -17.48
C LYS A 510 10.71 0.76 -16.03
N THR A 511 11.45 1.76 -15.58
CA THR A 511 11.10 2.55 -14.39
C THR A 511 10.71 3.97 -14.75
N VAL A 512 9.81 4.58 -13.97
CA VAL A 512 9.29 5.94 -14.24
C VAL A 512 10.41 6.99 -14.31
N ASN A 513 10.33 7.90 -15.29
CA ASN A 513 11.25 9.03 -15.46
C ASN A 513 10.48 10.34 -15.76
N VAL A 514 10.36 11.21 -14.76
CA VAL A 514 9.61 12.47 -14.84
C VAL A 514 10.24 13.45 -15.83
N LEU A 515 11.58 13.55 -15.86
CA LEU A 515 12.26 14.47 -16.78
C LEU A 515 12.02 14.08 -18.24
N ALA A 516 12.08 12.79 -18.54
CA ALA A 516 11.81 12.28 -19.88
C ALA A 516 10.33 12.46 -20.25
N ALA A 517 9.41 12.19 -19.31
CA ALA A 517 7.98 12.41 -19.50
C ALA A 517 7.66 13.87 -19.83
N VAL A 518 8.22 14.83 -19.09
CA VAL A 518 8.04 16.26 -19.35
C VAL A 518 8.54 16.66 -20.74
N LYS A 519 9.71 16.15 -21.16
CA LYS A 519 10.25 16.42 -22.51
C LYS A 519 9.34 15.88 -23.60
N LEU A 520 8.81 14.67 -23.41
CA LEU A 520 7.90 14.04 -24.36
C LEU A 520 6.56 14.78 -24.42
N ALA A 521 6.00 15.20 -23.28
CA ALA A 521 4.80 16.03 -23.22
C ALA A 521 4.97 17.34 -23.99
N GLN A 522 6.10 18.04 -23.81
CA GLN A 522 6.42 19.26 -24.58
C GLN A 522 6.48 19.01 -26.10
N GLN A 523 6.95 17.83 -26.53
CA GLN A 523 6.97 17.44 -27.94
C GLN A 523 5.56 17.19 -28.47
N LYS A 524 4.72 16.42 -27.75
CA LYS A 524 3.34 16.13 -28.16
C LYS A 524 2.49 17.41 -28.25
N ILE A 525 2.65 18.35 -27.31
CA ILE A 525 1.99 19.66 -27.36
C ILE A 525 2.41 20.47 -28.60
N LYS A 526 3.71 20.52 -28.91
CA LYS A 526 4.19 21.23 -30.11
C LYS A 526 3.66 20.61 -31.39
N ALA A 527 3.58 19.28 -31.46
CA ALA A 527 3.02 18.58 -32.62
C ALA A 527 1.52 18.88 -32.79
N LYS A 528 0.74 18.89 -31.70
CA LYS A 528 -0.69 19.28 -31.73
C LYS A 528 -0.90 20.72 -32.20
N ALA A 529 -0.06 21.66 -31.77
CA ALA A 529 -0.18 23.06 -32.17
C ALA A 529 0.20 23.34 -33.64
N ALA A 530 0.83 22.37 -34.32
CA ALA A 530 1.22 22.48 -35.73
C ALA A 530 0.21 21.82 -36.70
N GLN A 531 -0.80 21.13 -36.17
CA GLN A 531 -1.95 20.59 -36.91
C GLN A 531 -3.10 21.61 -36.87
#